data_AF-A0A7Z0T627-F1
#
_entry.id   AF-A0A7Z0T627-F1
#
_cell.length_a   1.000
_cell.length_b   1.000
_cell.length_c   1.000
_cell.angle_alpha   90.00
_cell.angle_beta   90.00
_cell.angle_gamma   90.00
#
_symmetry.space_group_name_H-M   'P 1'
#
loop_
_entity.id
_entity.type
_entity.pdbx_description
1 polymer ?
#
loop_
_entity_poly.entity_id
_entity_poly.type
_entity_poly.pdbx_seq_one_letter_code
_entity_poly.pdbx_strand_id
1 'polypeptide(L)'
;MAIPNLAKKVILTNSIPKDGEYQGLRIVRAQSNSDDLDAFERSAYEFQSPTSNYIRLHATLSRKGFVSDSGQWRILVTAHPTLSVFVEMVRYDPSNPPPDNYDALRMTEMHERTQSDFKGQKAQNKIDFRDYILEGIRGDRPLYLPTISGWQSSVVFDQTVFVALDETNPNSLYGIIYLPKSPLMQSDGQTQTAALFSVANSKDAVDVGALENLVVTLEVELNMDERKAGQSFADRNGRGSKKNKNLVISLDTSSALSELRVSAIAGTIFESRLATGRNTSTSETATKCLVDLSTMEQILLNVVSEGRLKTEHFKHFHVKHFLPFAKDFIAILEQNFGPAWLEETPADSDPFRKLYVHGWPFALKALAIAYHRSRIDEIGPLVSAIGAKDAGKTVEEAYNSQVNSLKANWDKKPTLSVSELKDRISKIDWLRYRAHWITITGYKQDKNGQPRRIKLKSTKGVEVAMAQAQNTASVIGLVANKIASQTWSDLTSTDNF
;
A
#
# COMPACT_ATOMS: atom_id res chain seq x y z
N MET A 1 61.18 -29.65 16.86
CA MET A 1 60.45 -28.40 17.15
C MET A 1 59.36 -28.25 16.08
N ALA A 2 58.11 -28.45 16.45
CA ALA A 2 56.98 -28.22 15.55
C ALA A 2 56.70 -26.71 15.49
N ILE A 3 56.66 -26.15 14.29
CA ILE A 3 56.23 -24.77 14.07
C ILE A 3 54.75 -24.70 14.45
N PRO A 4 54.32 -23.87 15.41
CA PRO A 4 52.91 -23.74 15.74
C PRO A 4 52.15 -23.29 14.49
N ASN A 5 51.07 -24.00 14.16
CA ASN A 5 50.21 -23.66 13.04
C ASN A 5 49.46 -22.35 13.38
N LEU A 6 50.04 -21.21 13.00
CA LEU A 6 49.52 -19.84 13.19
C LEU A 6 48.42 -19.50 12.16
N ALA A 7 47.62 -20.45 11.73
CA ALA A 7 46.41 -20.13 10.99
C ALA A 7 45.45 -19.46 11.96
N LYS A 8 45.30 -18.12 11.88
CA LYS A 8 44.22 -17.39 12.57
C LYS A 8 42.92 -18.12 12.24
N LYS A 9 42.28 -18.72 13.24
CA LYS A 9 41.01 -19.43 13.07
C LYS A 9 39.95 -18.39 12.71
N VAL A 10 39.62 -18.29 11.43
CA VAL A 10 38.56 -17.40 10.94
C VAL A 10 37.21 -17.97 11.35
N ILE A 11 36.38 -17.16 12.01
CA ILE A 11 35.01 -17.52 12.37
C ILE A 11 34.11 -17.14 11.21
N LEU A 12 33.46 -18.14 10.60
CA LEU A 12 32.60 -17.95 9.44
C LEU A 12 31.33 -17.17 9.81
N THR A 13 30.89 -16.25 8.96
CA THR A 13 29.72 -15.41 9.20
C THR A 13 28.46 -16.25 9.42
N ASN A 14 28.31 -17.34 8.66
CA ASN A 14 27.18 -18.26 8.77
C ASN A 14 27.15 -19.07 10.07
N SER A 15 28.26 -19.13 10.81
CA SER A 15 28.32 -19.80 12.11
C SER A 15 27.79 -18.94 13.26
N ILE A 16 27.61 -17.64 13.05
CA ILE A 16 27.04 -16.72 14.05
C ILE A 16 25.57 -17.10 14.26
N PRO A 17 25.13 -17.30 15.51
CA PRO A 17 23.74 -17.64 15.81
C PRO A 17 22.75 -16.60 15.26
N LYS A 18 21.59 -17.10 14.81
CA LYS A 18 20.46 -16.26 14.42
C LYS A 18 19.61 -15.96 15.66
N ASP A 19 19.29 -14.69 15.86
CA ASP A 19 18.55 -14.24 17.02
C ASP A 19 17.05 -14.18 16.75
N GLY A 20 16.27 -15.04 17.42
CA GLY A 20 14.82 -15.12 17.24
C GLY A 20 14.08 -13.83 17.60
N GLU A 21 14.55 -13.08 18.61
CA GLU A 21 13.92 -11.82 19.02
C GLU A 21 14.14 -10.69 18.00
N TYR A 22 15.18 -10.83 17.17
CA TYR A 22 15.53 -9.93 16.08
C TYR A 22 15.25 -10.55 14.70
N GLN A 23 14.18 -11.35 14.58
CA GLN A 23 13.72 -11.99 13.33
C GLN A 23 14.76 -12.88 12.63
N GLY A 24 15.72 -13.42 13.37
CA GLY A 24 16.80 -14.26 12.84
C GLY A 24 18.02 -13.48 12.34
N LEU A 25 18.16 -12.20 12.71
CA LEU A 25 19.40 -11.43 12.50
C LEU A 25 20.59 -12.12 13.17
N ARG A 26 21.76 -12.06 12.55
CA ARG A 26 23.01 -12.55 13.16
C ARG A 26 23.55 -11.51 14.12
N ILE A 27 23.66 -11.87 15.40
CA ILE A 27 24.13 -10.97 16.44
C ILE A 27 25.34 -11.59 17.16
N VAL A 28 26.46 -10.87 17.14
CA VAL A 28 27.62 -11.14 18.00
C VAL A 28 27.41 -10.36 19.28
N ARG A 29 27.34 -11.04 20.44
CA ARG A 29 26.96 -10.42 21.72
C ARG A 29 28.19 -10.18 22.59
N ALA A 30 28.95 -9.15 22.25
CA ALA A 30 30.26 -8.88 22.87
C ALA A 30 30.17 -8.41 24.34
N GLN A 31 29.04 -7.83 24.77
CA GLN A 31 28.86 -7.45 26.17
C GLN A 31 28.64 -8.68 27.07
N SER A 32 27.82 -9.63 26.61
CA SER A 32 27.42 -10.80 27.40
C SER A 32 28.29 -12.04 27.15
N ASN A 33 29.15 -12.05 26.13
CA ASN A 33 30.06 -13.15 25.81
C ASN A 33 31.51 -12.64 25.59
N SER A 34 32.41 -13.01 26.51
CA SER A 34 33.83 -12.61 26.46
C SER A 34 34.58 -13.20 25.26
N ASP A 35 34.23 -14.41 24.82
CA ASP A 35 34.88 -15.04 23.66
C ASP A 35 34.54 -14.29 22.36
N ASP A 36 33.30 -13.79 22.26
CA ASP A 36 32.84 -12.99 21.13
C ASP A 36 33.53 -11.63 21.09
N LEU A 37 33.73 -10.99 22.26
CA LEU A 37 34.50 -9.75 22.39
C LEU A 37 35.95 -9.94 21.96
N ASP A 38 36.63 -10.95 22.52
CA ASP A 38 38.03 -11.29 22.19
C ASP A 38 38.20 -11.57 20.69
N ALA A 39 37.27 -12.33 20.10
CA ALA A 39 37.28 -12.64 18.67
C ALA A 39 37.05 -11.38 17.81
N PHE A 40 36.13 -10.50 18.23
CA PHE A 40 35.83 -9.27 17.54
C PHE A 40 37.00 -8.28 17.56
N GLU A 41 37.64 -8.10 18.71
CA GLU A 41 38.81 -7.21 18.88
C GLU A 41 40.03 -7.68 18.08
N ARG A 42 40.18 -9.00 17.89
CA ARG A 42 41.27 -9.59 17.09
C ARG A 42 40.96 -9.69 15.60
N SER A 43 39.82 -9.15 15.16
CA SER A 43 39.31 -9.25 13.78
C SER A 43 39.25 -10.70 13.28
N ALA A 44 38.77 -11.62 14.12
CA ALA A 44 38.73 -13.06 13.81
C ALA A 44 37.51 -13.46 12.96
N TYR A 45 36.50 -12.61 12.84
CA TYR A 45 35.32 -12.91 12.04
C TYR A 45 35.53 -12.62 10.55
N GLU A 46 34.97 -13.48 9.70
CA GLU A 46 35.00 -13.35 8.23
C GLU A 46 34.46 -11.99 7.75
N PHE A 47 33.36 -11.50 8.33
CA PHE A 47 32.75 -10.20 7.98
C PHE A 47 33.62 -8.98 8.34
N GLN A 48 34.71 -9.17 9.10
CA GLN A 48 35.68 -8.11 9.42
C GLN A 48 36.85 -8.09 8.42
N SER A 49 36.92 -9.06 7.50
CA SER A 49 37.99 -9.11 6.50
C SER A 49 37.96 -7.88 5.58
N PRO A 50 39.11 -7.30 5.19
CA PRO A 50 39.17 -6.21 4.21
C PRO A 50 38.58 -6.58 2.84
N THR A 51 38.53 -7.87 2.51
CA THR A 51 37.92 -8.38 1.27
C THR A 51 36.41 -8.62 1.40
N SER A 52 35.85 -8.47 2.60
CA SER A 52 34.42 -8.64 2.83
C SER A 52 33.62 -7.44 2.31
N ASN A 53 32.45 -7.70 1.72
CA ASN A 53 31.68 -6.69 1.01
C ASN A 53 30.63 -6.01 1.92
N TYR A 54 31.10 -5.44 3.03
CA TYR A 54 30.25 -4.81 4.06
C TYR A 54 30.52 -3.31 4.21
N ILE A 55 29.50 -2.60 4.70
CA ILE A 55 29.61 -1.26 5.25
C ILE A 55 29.52 -1.37 6.76
N ARG A 56 30.52 -0.83 7.44
CA ARG A 56 30.67 -0.89 8.90
C ARG A 56 30.29 0.46 9.51
N LEU A 57 29.34 0.45 10.46
CA LEU A 57 28.83 1.67 11.09
C LEU A 57 28.52 1.46 12.56
N HIS A 58 28.77 2.49 13.37
CA HIS A 58 28.16 2.57 14.69
C HIS A 58 26.67 2.83 14.55
N ALA A 59 25.86 2.03 15.24
CA ALA A 59 24.42 2.09 15.12
C ALA A 59 23.71 1.59 16.37
N THR A 60 22.44 1.96 16.46
CA THR A 60 21.50 1.43 17.44
C THR A 60 20.51 0.51 16.73
N LEU A 61 20.48 -0.77 17.11
CA LEU A 61 19.54 -1.77 16.61
C LEU A 61 18.36 -1.85 17.59
N SER A 62 17.14 -1.61 17.11
CA SER A 62 15.95 -1.55 17.96
C SER A 62 14.81 -2.42 17.45
N ARG A 63 14.00 -2.92 18.39
CA ARG A 63 12.70 -3.55 18.11
C ARG A 63 11.62 -2.47 18.18
N LYS A 64 10.88 -2.27 17.09
CA LYS A 64 9.88 -1.21 16.95
C LYS A 64 8.47 -1.77 16.73
N GLY A 65 7.48 -1.12 17.33
CA GLY A 65 6.06 -1.48 17.27
C GLY A 65 5.55 -2.04 18.59
N PHE A 66 4.34 -2.57 18.61
CA PHE A 66 3.89 -3.51 19.65
C PHE A 66 3.27 -4.68 18.90
N VAL A 67 3.59 -5.89 19.31
CA VAL A 67 3.07 -7.08 18.66
C VAL A 67 2.63 -8.08 19.71
N SER A 68 1.39 -8.56 19.59
CA SER A 68 0.89 -9.68 20.38
C SER A 68 1.73 -10.94 20.12
N ASP A 69 1.50 -11.99 20.91
CA ASP A 69 2.25 -13.26 20.90
C ASP A 69 2.42 -13.92 19.50
N SER A 70 1.59 -13.55 18.52
CA SER A 70 1.57 -14.09 17.17
C SER A 70 2.29 -13.26 16.10
N GLY A 71 2.87 -12.10 16.42
CA GLY A 71 3.49 -11.27 15.40
C GLY A 71 4.95 -10.88 15.68
N GLN A 72 5.56 -10.23 14.68
CA GLN A 72 6.98 -9.94 14.66
C GLN A 72 7.26 -8.43 14.77
N TRP A 73 8.14 -8.05 15.68
CA TRP A 73 8.64 -6.68 15.83
C TRP A 73 9.30 -6.19 14.56
N ARG A 74 9.19 -4.91 14.21
CA ARG A 74 10.05 -4.36 13.15
C ARG A 74 11.47 -4.17 13.67
N ILE A 75 12.46 -4.55 12.88
CA ILE A 75 13.87 -4.37 13.22
C ILE A 75 14.36 -3.09 12.55
N LEU A 76 14.77 -2.12 13.37
CA LEU A 76 15.19 -0.79 12.92
C LEU A 76 16.64 -0.54 13.32
N VAL A 77 17.42 0.02 12.40
CA VAL A 77 18.78 0.49 12.65
C VAL A 77 18.80 2.00 12.55
N THR A 78 19.26 2.68 13.59
CA THR A 78 19.54 4.12 13.54
C THR A 78 21.04 4.34 13.52
N ALA A 79 21.53 5.08 12.51
CA ALA A 79 22.94 5.37 12.31
C ALA A 79 23.15 6.84 11.88
N HIS A 80 24.38 7.31 12.06
CA HIS A 80 24.79 8.68 11.73
C HIS A 80 26.02 8.67 10.79
N PRO A 81 25.90 8.17 9.55
CA PRO A 81 27.00 8.16 8.59
C PRO A 81 27.46 9.57 8.20
N THR A 82 28.73 9.69 7.82
CA THR A 82 29.24 10.82 7.04
C THR A 82 28.58 10.82 5.65
N LEU A 83 28.67 11.93 4.90
CA LEU A 83 28.12 12.00 3.55
C LEU A 83 28.76 10.96 2.61
N SER A 84 30.08 10.70 2.74
CA SER A 84 30.77 9.67 1.98
C SER A 84 30.19 8.27 2.25
N VAL A 85 30.05 7.92 3.52
CA VAL A 85 29.48 6.62 3.91
C VAL A 85 27.99 6.54 3.56
N PHE A 86 27.23 7.63 3.68
CA PHE A 86 25.82 7.67 3.29
C PHE A 86 25.62 7.34 1.79
N VAL A 87 26.42 7.94 0.91
CA VAL A 87 26.35 7.66 -0.54
C VAL A 87 26.74 6.21 -0.83
N GLU A 88 27.75 5.68 -0.13
CA GLU A 88 28.15 4.28 -0.25
C GLU A 88 27.07 3.31 0.28
N MET A 89 26.33 3.68 1.33
CA MET A 89 25.22 2.87 1.87
C MET A 89 24.02 2.84 0.96
N VAL A 90 23.57 4.01 0.50
CA VAL A 90 22.37 4.11 -0.31
C VAL A 90 22.61 3.56 -1.72
N ARG A 91 23.82 3.72 -2.25
CA ARG A 91 24.30 3.21 -3.56
C ARG A 91 23.56 3.71 -4.80
N TYR A 92 22.59 4.59 -4.64
CA TYR A 92 21.67 4.96 -5.71
C TYR A 92 21.05 6.36 -5.49
N ASP A 93 21.05 7.19 -6.54
CA ASP A 93 20.33 8.47 -6.55
C ASP A 93 18.85 8.23 -6.92
N PRO A 94 17.89 8.49 -6.00
CA PRO A 94 16.45 8.26 -6.22
C PRO A 94 15.84 8.93 -7.45
N SER A 95 16.53 9.89 -8.07
CA SER A 95 16.08 10.55 -9.29
C SER A 95 16.53 9.90 -10.61
N ASN A 96 17.43 8.92 -10.57
CA ASN A 96 17.88 8.18 -11.75
C ASN A 96 17.18 6.81 -11.85
N PRO A 97 17.19 6.12 -13.00
CA PRO A 97 16.77 4.72 -13.07
C PRO A 97 17.56 3.85 -12.09
N PRO A 98 16.94 2.80 -11.52
CA PRO A 98 17.63 1.95 -10.57
C PRO A 98 18.70 1.10 -11.27
N PRO A 99 19.83 0.79 -10.63
CA PRO A 99 20.80 -0.15 -11.17
C PRO A 99 20.22 -1.58 -11.27
N ASP A 100 20.82 -2.42 -12.12
CA ASP A 100 20.35 -3.79 -12.47
C ASP A 100 20.09 -4.72 -11.26
N ASN A 101 20.64 -4.43 -10.09
CA ASN A 101 20.45 -5.23 -8.88
C ASN A 101 19.09 -4.99 -8.17
N TYR A 102 18.28 -4.02 -8.59
CA TYR A 102 16.99 -3.71 -7.95
C TYR A 102 15.92 -4.78 -8.18
N ASP A 103 15.91 -5.41 -9.37
CA ASP A 103 15.01 -6.52 -9.67
C ASP A 103 15.32 -7.73 -8.78
N ALA A 104 16.61 -8.06 -8.64
CA ALA A 104 17.07 -9.14 -7.75
C ALA A 104 16.72 -8.88 -6.28
N LEU A 105 16.60 -7.61 -5.88
CA LEU A 105 16.25 -7.17 -4.53
C LEU A 105 14.75 -6.90 -4.34
N ARG A 106 13.94 -7.07 -5.39
CA ARG A 106 12.48 -6.83 -5.38
C ARG A 106 12.11 -5.39 -4.98
N MET A 107 12.89 -4.42 -5.46
CA MET A 107 12.71 -2.99 -5.13
C MET A 107 12.13 -2.15 -6.29
N THR A 108 12.06 -2.71 -7.50
CA THR A 108 11.72 -1.99 -8.73
C THR A 108 10.35 -1.33 -8.69
N GLU A 109 9.31 -2.07 -8.29
CA GLU A 109 7.94 -1.54 -8.23
C GLU A 109 7.82 -0.35 -7.25
N MET A 110 8.43 -0.48 -6.06
CA MET A 110 8.47 0.63 -5.09
C MET A 110 9.22 1.83 -5.63
N HIS A 111 10.36 1.61 -6.29
CA HIS A 111 11.12 2.67 -6.94
C HIS A 111 10.26 3.41 -7.98
N GLU A 112 9.62 2.68 -8.90
CA GLU A 112 8.78 3.27 -9.95
C GLU A 112 7.65 4.11 -9.37
N ARG A 113 7.06 3.62 -8.28
CA ARG A 113 6.06 4.38 -7.51
C ARG A 113 6.67 5.73 -7.08
N THR A 114 7.86 5.75 -6.47
CA THR A 114 8.48 7.01 -5.99
C THR A 114 8.93 8.00 -7.07
N GLN A 115 9.10 7.58 -8.33
CA GLN A 115 9.55 8.45 -9.43
C GLN A 115 8.65 9.66 -9.70
N SER A 116 7.37 9.60 -9.30
CA SER A 116 6.47 10.76 -9.36
C SER A 116 6.95 11.98 -8.56
N ASP A 117 7.83 11.80 -7.57
CA ASP A 117 8.38 12.90 -6.78
C ASP A 117 9.46 13.71 -7.50
N PHE A 118 9.93 13.24 -8.67
CA PHE A 118 10.94 13.92 -9.50
C PHE A 118 10.38 14.47 -10.82
N LYS A 119 9.05 14.58 -10.95
CA LYS A 119 8.37 15.11 -12.15
C LYS A 119 7.66 16.44 -11.84
N GLY A 120 7.55 17.30 -12.86
CA GLY A 120 6.82 18.57 -12.77
C GLY A 120 7.39 19.53 -11.72
N GLN A 121 6.52 20.24 -11.00
CA GLN A 121 6.92 21.25 -9.99
C GLN A 121 7.80 20.67 -8.87
N LYS A 122 7.69 19.36 -8.57
CA LYS A 122 8.52 18.72 -7.54
C LYS A 122 9.97 18.50 -7.95
N ALA A 123 10.29 18.55 -9.25
CA ALA A 123 11.68 18.51 -9.71
C ALA A 123 12.48 19.72 -9.23
N GLN A 124 11.84 20.89 -9.12
CA GLN A 124 12.46 22.10 -8.59
C GLN A 124 12.84 21.95 -7.11
N ASN A 125 12.02 21.24 -6.32
CA ASN A 125 12.31 20.99 -4.91
C ASN A 125 13.66 20.26 -4.71
N LYS A 126 14.09 19.41 -5.66
CA LYS A 126 15.43 18.78 -5.61
C LYS A 126 16.54 19.83 -5.69
N ILE A 127 16.39 20.78 -6.61
CA ILE A 127 17.36 21.86 -6.83
C ILE A 127 17.41 22.77 -5.61
N ASP A 128 16.25 23.20 -5.11
CA ASP A 128 16.15 24.08 -3.95
C ASP A 128 16.75 23.41 -2.70
N PHE A 129 16.54 22.11 -2.51
CA PHE A 129 17.11 21.37 -1.39
C PHE A 129 18.63 21.13 -1.54
N ARG A 130 19.13 20.94 -2.77
CA ARG A 130 20.57 20.90 -3.06
C ARG A 130 21.21 22.24 -2.67
N ASP A 131 20.63 23.34 -3.12
CA ASP A 131 21.19 24.68 -2.87
C ASP A 131 21.14 25.01 -1.38
N TYR A 132 20.09 24.59 -0.66
CA TYR A 132 20.06 24.64 0.81
C TYR A 132 21.27 23.93 1.45
N ILE A 133 21.55 22.69 1.04
CA ILE A 133 22.67 21.94 1.63
C ILE A 133 24.00 22.63 1.32
N LEU A 134 24.20 23.14 0.09
CA LEU A 134 25.43 23.84 -0.30
C LEU A 134 25.62 25.13 0.48
N GLU A 135 24.59 25.95 0.63
CA GLU A 135 24.60 27.14 1.49
C GLU A 135 24.98 26.78 2.94
N GLY A 136 24.43 25.67 3.45
CA GLY A 136 24.75 25.14 4.76
C GLY A 136 26.22 24.75 4.91
N ILE A 137 26.74 24.04 3.92
CA ILE A 137 28.13 23.56 3.88
C ILE A 137 29.13 24.72 3.74
N ARG A 138 28.79 25.77 2.99
CA ARG A 138 29.62 26.98 2.86
C ARG A 138 29.59 27.88 4.10
N GLY A 139 28.66 27.63 5.02
CA GLY A 139 28.45 28.45 6.21
C GLY A 139 27.59 29.68 5.98
N ASP A 140 26.89 29.76 4.84
CA ASP A 140 25.96 30.86 4.52
C ASP A 140 24.75 30.84 5.48
N ARG A 141 24.39 29.65 6.00
CA ARG A 141 23.35 29.46 7.03
C ARG A 141 23.50 28.15 7.80
N PRO A 142 22.82 27.98 8.96
CA PRO A 142 22.75 26.69 9.65
C PRO A 142 22.04 25.61 8.81
N LEU A 143 22.60 24.39 8.83
CA LEU A 143 22.08 23.22 8.15
C LEU A 143 21.40 22.27 9.15
N TYR A 144 20.10 22.05 8.99
CA TYR A 144 19.32 21.11 9.78
C TYR A 144 18.67 20.10 8.84
N LEU A 145 19.29 18.93 8.73
CA LEU A 145 18.77 17.84 7.93
C LEU A 145 17.87 16.94 8.77
N PRO A 146 16.61 16.71 8.37
CA PRO A 146 15.77 15.74 9.04
C PRO A 146 16.30 14.32 8.79
N THR A 147 15.89 13.39 9.66
CA THR A 147 16.21 11.96 9.53
C THR A 147 15.68 11.42 8.21
N ILE A 148 16.57 10.82 7.41
CA ILE A 148 16.19 10.05 6.23
C ILE A 148 15.79 8.66 6.69
N SER A 149 14.79 8.08 6.04
CA SER A 149 14.38 6.73 6.38
C SER A 149 14.32 5.84 5.17
N GLY A 150 14.87 4.65 5.31
CA GLY A 150 14.97 3.66 4.27
C GLY A 150 14.69 2.26 4.77
N TRP A 151 14.80 1.31 3.85
CA TRP A 151 14.63 -0.10 4.13
C TRP A 151 15.61 -0.93 3.31
N GLN A 152 15.98 -2.08 3.88
CA GLN A 152 16.80 -3.09 3.22
C GLN A 152 15.96 -4.34 2.95
N SER A 153 16.10 -4.88 1.73
CA SER A 153 15.33 -6.05 1.28
C SER A 153 15.61 -7.27 2.14
N SER A 154 14.56 -8.06 2.42
CA SER A 154 14.66 -9.37 3.09
C SER A 154 15.57 -10.35 2.36
N VAL A 155 15.84 -10.14 1.05
CA VAL A 155 16.72 -10.98 0.22
C VAL A 155 18.16 -11.01 0.73
N VAL A 156 18.63 -9.92 1.35
CA VAL A 156 20.02 -9.80 1.86
C VAL A 156 20.09 -9.75 3.39
N PHE A 157 18.96 -9.94 4.07
CA PHE A 157 18.89 -9.79 5.52
C PHE A 157 19.73 -10.83 6.27
N ASP A 158 19.88 -12.03 5.71
CA ASP A 158 20.67 -13.12 6.29
C ASP A 158 22.19 -12.87 6.26
N GLN A 159 22.65 -11.92 5.43
CA GLN A 159 24.04 -11.47 5.34
C GLN A 159 24.36 -10.38 6.35
N THR A 160 23.36 -9.65 6.85
CA THR A 160 23.56 -8.56 7.82
C THR A 160 24.01 -9.11 9.17
N VAL A 161 25.02 -8.48 9.76
CA VAL A 161 25.54 -8.82 11.09
C VAL A 161 25.50 -7.59 11.98
N PHE A 162 25.10 -7.77 13.24
CA PHE A 162 25.20 -6.75 14.27
C PHE A 162 26.14 -7.23 15.38
N VAL A 163 27.04 -6.38 15.82
CA VAL A 163 27.90 -6.62 16.98
C VAL A 163 27.40 -5.75 18.11
N ALA A 164 26.76 -6.36 19.10
CA ALA A 164 26.21 -5.68 20.27
C ALA A 164 27.32 -5.44 21.29
N LEU A 165 27.60 -4.16 21.55
CA LEU A 165 28.59 -3.71 22.55
C LEU A 165 27.90 -3.32 23.87
N ASP A 166 26.61 -2.98 23.79
CA ASP A 166 25.77 -2.67 24.93
C ASP A 166 24.35 -3.21 24.68
N GLU A 167 23.89 -4.04 25.62
CA GLU A 167 22.65 -4.80 25.63
C GLU A 167 21.78 -4.44 26.86
N THR A 168 22.11 -3.34 27.56
CA THR A 168 21.47 -2.96 28.82
C THR A 168 19.98 -2.62 28.63
N ASN A 169 19.59 -2.14 27.44
CA ASN A 169 18.20 -1.89 27.09
C ASN A 169 17.59 -3.13 26.40
N PRO A 170 16.52 -3.72 26.94
CA PRO A 170 15.94 -4.93 26.37
C PRO A 170 15.41 -4.73 24.95
N ASN A 171 15.04 -3.51 24.56
CA ASN A 171 14.45 -3.20 23.25
C ASN A 171 15.44 -2.57 22.26
N SER A 172 16.68 -2.33 22.69
CA SER A 172 17.65 -1.58 21.90
C SER A 172 19.08 -2.02 22.22
N LEU A 173 19.82 -2.44 21.21
CA LEU A 173 21.23 -2.79 21.32
C LEU A 173 22.06 -1.68 20.68
N TYR A 174 23.10 -1.24 21.38
CA TYR A 174 24.07 -0.30 20.84
C TYR A 174 25.34 -1.05 20.42
N GLY A 175 25.90 -0.70 19.26
CA GLY A 175 27.05 -1.41 18.74
C GLY A 175 27.43 -1.04 17.32
N ILE A 176 27.91 -2.04 16.58
CA ILE A 176 28.41 -1.88 15.20
C ILE A 176 27.62 -2.77 14.26
N ILE A 177 27.03 -2.19 13.23
CA ILE A 177 26.37 -2.93 12.17
C ILE A 177 27.31 -3.12 10.97
N TYR A 178 27.28 -4.32 10.41
CA TYR A 178 27.88 -4.71 9.14
C TYR A 178 26.75 -4.96 8.15
N LEU A 179 26.44 -3.96 7.34
CA LEU A 179 25.41 -4.05 6.29
C LEU A 179 26.05 -4.55 5.00
N PRO A 180 25.46 -5.55 4.31
CA PRO A 180 25.93 -5.94 2.99
C PRO A 180 25.85 -4.72 2.06
N LYS A 181 26.81 -4.57 1.13
CA LYS A 181 26.80 -3.48 0.14
C LYS A 181 25.68 -3.66 -0.90
N SER A 182 24.44 -3.57 -0.46
CA SER A 182 23.22 -3.65 -1.25
C SER A 182 22.44 -2.34 -1.09
N PRO A 183 21.73 -1.87 -2.15
CA PRO A 183 20.94 -0.66 -2.10
C PRO A 183 19.99 -0.57 -0.90
N LEU A 184 19.94 0.63 -0.32
CA LEU A 184 18.95 1.03 0.68
C LEU A 184 17.95 1.97 0.02
N MET A 185 16.69 1.55 -0.05
CA MET A 185 15.66 2.36 -0.68
C MET A 185 14.94 3.24 0.36
N GLN A 186 14.71 4.51 0.04
CA GLN A 186 14.05 5.44 0.96
C GLN A 186 12.55 5.15 1.07
N SER A 187 12.06 5.03 2.31
CA SER A 187 10.64 5.10 2.67
C SER A 187 10.20 6.55 2.89
N ASP A 188 11.12 7.44 3.27
CA ASP A 188 10.91 8.88 3.37
C ASP A 188 12.24 9.63 3.16
N GLY A 189 12.19 10.85 2.62
CA GLY A 189 13.38 11.65 2.31
C GLY A 189 14.00 11.39 0.94
N GLN A 190 13.21 10.97 -0.07
CA GLN A 190 13.69 10.72 -1.44
C GLN A 190 14.33 11.97 -2.06
N THR A 191 13.66 13.13 -1.97
CA THR A 191 14.18 14.40 -2.53
C THR A 191 15.47 14.84 -1.83
N GLN A 192 15.53 14.70 -0.50
CA GLN A 192 16.73 14.97 0.30
C GLN A 192 17.89 14.05 -0.09
N THR A 193 17.62 12.76 -0.29
CA THR A 193 18.63 11.80 -0.73
C THR A 193 19.18 12.17 -2.11
N ALA A 194 18.31 12.47 -3.08
CA ALA A 194 18.75 12.91 -4.41
C ALA A 194 19.59 14.21 -4.35
N ALA A 195 19.24 15.13 -3.46
CA ALA A 195 20.01 16.35 -3.23
C ALA A 195 21.39 16.05 -2.64
N LEU A 196 21.49 15.16 -1.63
CA LEU A 196 22.77 14.73 -1.04
C LEU A 196 23.69 14.06 -2.06
N PHE A 197 23.14 13.23 -2.97
CA PHE A 197 23.92 12.67 -4.09
C PHE A 197 24.44 13.76 -5.03
N SER A 198 23.65 14.79 -5.31
CA SER A 198 24.12 15.94 -6.10
C SER A 198 25.18 16.76 -5.37
N VAL A 199 25.06 16.91 -4.06
CA VAL A 199 26.01 17.65 -3.21
C VAL A 199 27.33 16.91 -3.09
N ALA A 200 27.32 15.59 -2.90
CA ALA A 200 28.54 14.79 -2.76
C ALA A 200 29.48 14.89 -3.98
N ASN A 201 28.92 15.23 -5.15
CA ASN A 201 29.67 15.41 -6.39
C ASN A 201 30.01 16.88 -6.70
N SER A 202 29.67 17.83 -5.81
CA SER A 202 29.91 19.25 -6.05
C SER A 202 31.32 19.66 -5.63
N LYS A 203 31.90 20.64 -6.33
CA LYS A 203 33.20 21.21 -5.98
C LYS A 203 33.19 21.83 -4.58
N ASP A 204 32.12 22.56 -4.25
CA ASP A 204 31.95 23.18 -2.93
C ASP A 204 32.03 22.14 -1.81
N ALA A 205 31.38 20.97 -1.95
CA ALA A 205 31.40 19.92 -0.93
C ALA A 205 32.79 19.27 -0.79
N VAL A 206 33.52 19.12 -1.90
CA VAL A 206 34.88 18.58 -1.89
C VAL A 206 35.85 19.57 -1.23
N ASP A 207 35.82 20.83 -1.64
CA ASP A 207 36.79 21.86 -1.21
C ASP A 207 36.71 22.14 0.30
N VAL A 208 35.52 22.08 0.88
CA VAL A 208 35.29 22.30 2.33
C VAL A 208 35.32 21.02 3.18
N GLY A 209 35.59 19.86 2.57
CA GLY A 209 35.66 18.58 3.27
C GLY A 209 34.31 18.06 3.79
N ALA A 210 33.19 18.42 3.15
CA ALA A 210 31.86 18.02 3.59
C ALA A 210 31.62 16.50 3.50
N LEU A 211 32.34 15.78 2.63
CA LEU A 211 32.24 14.33 2.51
C LEU A 211 32.49 13.59 3.83
N GLU A 212 33.46 14.08 4.62
CA GLU A 212 33.85 13.48 5.91
C GLU A 212 33.18 14.15 7.11
N ASN A 213 32.80 15.42 6.98
CA ASN A 213 32.30 16.23 8.09
C ASN A 213 30.77 16.36 8.15
N LEU A 214 30.07 16.26 7.02
CA LEU A 214 28.61 16.33 7.02
C LEU A 214 28.04 15.00 7.49
N VAL A 215 27.41 15.01 8.66
CA VAL A 215 26.74 13.85 9.23
C VAL A 215 25.26 13.85 8.83
N VAL A 216 24.79 12.71 8.34
CA VAL A 216 23.39 12.48 7.97
C VAL A 216 22.78 11.47 8.92
N THR A 217 21.58 11.71 9.44
CA THR A 217 20.88 10.72 10.28
C THR A 217 20.02 9.81 9.42
N LEU A 218 20.23 8.50 9.54
CA LEU A 218 19.53 7.47 8.79
C LEU A 218 18.84 6.47 9.72
N GLU A 219 17.58 6.18 9.42
CA GLU A 219 16.81 5.07 9.97
C GLU A 219 16.59 4.01 8.89
N VAL A 220 17.01 2.77 9.13
CA VAL A 220 16.87 1.65 8.16
C VAL A 220 16.04 0.54 8.77
N GLU A 221 14.87 0.26 8.18
CA GLU A 221 14.12 -0.95 8.51
C GLU A 221 14.72 -2.16 7.78
N LEU A 222 15.10 -3.19 8.54
CA LEU A 222 15.67 -4.43 8.02
C LEU A 222 14.59 -5.50 7.81
N ASN A 223 14.93 -6.52 7.02
CA ASN A 223 14.03 -7.65 6.71
C ASN A 223 12.68 -7.23 6.09
N MET A 224 12.74 -6.28 5.15
CA MET A 224 11.58 -5.67 4.55
C MET A 224 11.31 -6.28 3.17
N ASP A 225 10.04 -6.60 2.91
CA ASP A 225 9.54 -6.83 1.57
C ASP A 225 8.82 -5.56 1.07
N GLU A 226 8.41 -5.54 -0.20
CA GLU A 226 7.67 -4.43 -0.79
C GLU A 226 6.40 -4.07 0.01
N ARG A 227 5.69 -5.08 0.55
CA ARG A 227 4.44 -4.87 1.28
C ARG A 227 4.69 -4.15 2.61
N LYS A 228 5.66 -4.61 3.40
CA LYS A 228 6.08 -3.96 4.66
C LYS A 228 6.63 -2.56 4.39
N ALA A 229 7.41 -2.39 3.32
CA ALA A 229 7.97 -1.10 2.93
C ALA A 229 6.87 -0.10 2.56
N GLY A 230 5.85 -0.57 1.83
CA GLY A 230 4.64 0.20 1.54
C GLY A 230 3.94 0.69 2.81
N GLN A 231 3.75 -0.17 3.81
CA GLN A 231 3.16 0.24 5.08
C GLN A 231 3.98 1.33 5.78
N SER A 232 5.31 1.18 5.81
CA SER A 232 6.20 2.17 6.41
C SER A 232 6.06 3.55 5.74
N PHE A 233 5.96 3.55 4.41
CA PHE A 233 5.65 4.76 3.65
C PHE A 233 4.28 5.33 4.04
N ALA A 234 3.24 4.49 4.10
CA ALA A 234 1.87 4.91 4.43
C ALA A 234 1.75 5.48 5.85
N ASP A 235 2.44 4.93 6.85
CA ASP A 235 2.39 5.46 8.21
C ASP A 235 3.08 6.82 8.33
N ARG A 236 4.21 7.02 7.64
CA ARG A 236 4.98 8.28 7.66
C ARG A 236 4.31 9.37 6.82
N ASN A 237 3.75 8.99 5.68
CA ASN A 237 3.23 9.95 4.70
C ASN A 237 1.71 10.05 4.66
N GLY A 238 0.97 9.04 5.11
CA GLY A 238 -0.47 8.93 4.89
C GLY A 238 -1.33 9.58 5.97
N ARG A 239 -0.88 9.58 7.22
CA ARG A 239 -1.64 10.14 8.35
C ARG A 239 -1.39 11.65 8.46
N GLY A 240 -2.28 12.45 7.85
CA GLY A 240 -2.31 13.90 8.02
C GLY A 240 -1.65 14.73 6.91
N SER A 241 -1.12 14.11 5.85
CA SER A 241 -0.60 14.84 4.68
C SER A 241 -1.63 14.90 3.53
N LYS A 242 -1.53 15.92 2.67
CA LYS A 242 -2.36 16.07 1.45
C LYS A 242 -1.96 15.12 0.31
N LYS A 243 -1.33 13.96 0.58
CA LYS A 243 -0.97 12.99 -0.48
C LYS A 243 -2.21 12.28 -1.03
N ASN A 244 -2.09 11.74 -2.25
CA ASN A 244 -3.19 11.08 -2.96
C ASN A 244 -3.76 9.92 -2.11
N LYS A 245 -5.04 9.99 -1.77
CA LYS A 245 -5.74 8.99 -0.94
C LYS A 245 -5.60 7.57 -1.51
N ASN A 246 -5.72 7.38 -2.82
CA ASN A 246 -5.60 6.05 -3.42
C ASN A 246 -4.20 5.46 -3.28
N LEU A 247 -3.16 6.31 -3.28
CA LEU A 247 -1.77 5.88 -3.07
C LEU A 247 -1.54 5.47 -1.62
N VAL A 248 -2.08 6.23 -0.67
CA VAL A 248 -1.96 5.87 0.74
C VAL A 248 -2.64 4.53 1.00
N ILE A 249 -3.85 4.33 0.50
CA ILE A 249 -4.59 3.09 0.70
C ILE A 249 -3.95 1.90 -0.08
N SER A 250 -3.28 2.14 -1.21
CA SER A 250 -2.53 1.07 -1.90
C SER A 250 -1.34 0.57 -1.10
N LEU A 251 -0.80 1.42 -0.23
CA LEU A 251 0.38 1.15 0.59
C LEU A 251 0.03 0.76 2.04
N ASP A 252 -1.17 1.11 2.51
CA ASP A 252 -1.68 0.70 3.81
C ASP A 252 -2.10 -0.78 3.79
N THR A 253 -1.30 -1.59 4.45
CA THR A 253 -1.48 -3.02 4.68
C THR A 253 -1.90 -3.34 6.11
N SER A 254 -1.91 -2.34 6.99
CA SER A 254 -2.34 -2.42 8.38
C SER A 254 -3.85 -2.29 8.55
N SER A 255 -4.55 -1.74 7.56
CA SER A 255 -6.00 -1.65 7.59
C SER A 255 -6.65 -3.01 7.34
N ALA A 256 -7.55 -3.42 8.23
CA ALA A 256 -8.37 -4.62 8.05
C ALA A 256 -9.23 -4.56 6.77
N LEU A 257 -9.63 -3.36 6.33
CA LEU A 257 -10.36 -3.20 5.06
C LEU A 257 -9.45 -3.43 3.85
N SER A 258 -8.17 -3.07 3.96
CA SER A 258 -7.16 -3.39 2.94
C SER A 258 -6.91 -4.89 2.84
N GLU A 259 -6.81 -5.58 3.98
CA GLU A 259 -6.72 -7.06 4.01
C GLU A 259 -7.95 -7.73 3.40
N LEU A 260 -9.16 -7.27 3.75
CA LEU A 260 -10.41 -7.74 3.14
C LEU A 260 -10.39 -7.53 1.63
N ARG A 261 -9.97 -6.34 1.15
CA ARG A 261 -9.90 -6.02 -0.27
C ARG A 261 -8.96 -6.96 -1.01
N VAL A 262 -7.70 -7.04 -0.58
CA VAL A 262 -6.68 -7.88 -1.22
C VAL A 262 -7.15 -9.34 -1.27
N SER A 263 -7.71 -9.84 -0.17
CA SER A 263 -8.20 -11.21 -0.08
C SER A 263 -9.45 -11.47 -0.92
N ALA A 264 -10.32 -10.48 -1.09
CA ALA A 264 -11.57 -10.61 -1.86
C ALA A 264 -11.35 -10.53 -3.37
N ILE A 265 -10.36 -9.75 -3.83
CA ILE A 265 -10.08 -9.57 -5.27
C ILE A 265 -9.04 -10.55 -5.81
N ALA A 266 -8.31 -11.26 -4.96
CA ALA A 266 -7.27 -12.21 -5.37
C ALA A 266 -7.81 -13.24 -6.37
N GLY A 267 -7.14 -13.40 -7.50
CA GLY A 267 -7.53 -14.30 -8.59
C GLY A 267 -8.67 -13.81 -9.47
N THR A 268 -9.10 -12.54 -9.33
CA THR A 268 -10.19 -11.94 -10.12
C THR A 268 -9.66 -10.85 -11.04
N ILE A 269 -10.44 -10.43 -12.03
CA ILE A 269 -10.11 -9.30 -12.91
C ILE A 269 -9.83 -7.98 -12.18
N PHE A 270 -10.22 -7.84 -10.91
CA PHE A 270 -9.95 -6.63 -10.14
C PHE A 270 -8.52 -6.58 -9.57
N GLU A 271 -7.84 -7.71 -9.38
CA GLU A 271 -6.56 -7.79 -8.69
C GLU A 271 -5.51 -6.82 -9.24
N SER A 272 -5.40 -6.73 -10.57
CA SER A 272 -4.43 -5.87 -11.28
C SER A 272 -5.05 -4.61 -11.89
N ARG A 273 -6.37 -4.40 -11.73
CA ARG A 273 -7.13 -3.35 -12.44
C ARG A 273 -7.73 -2.29 -11.51
N LEU A 274 -7.17 -2.06 -10.32
CA LEU A 274 -7.54 -0.93 -9.47
C LEU A 274 -6.66 0.29 -9.72
N ALA A 275 -7.26 1.48 -9.78
CA ALA A 275 -6.48 2.71 -9.87
C ALA A 275 -5.93 3.12 -8.49
N THR A 276 -4.61 3.11 -8.35
CA THR A 276 -3.84 3.35 -7.11
C THR A 276 -3.41 4.81 -6.96
N GLY A 277 -3.82 5.70 -7.87
CA GLY A 277 -3.46 7.12 -7.83
C GLY A 277 -2.07 7.46 -8.40
N ARG A 278 -1.27 6.45 -8.77
CA ARG A 278 -0.05 6.60 -9.58
C ARG A 278 -0.17 5.99 -10.99
N ASN A 279 -1.12 5.08 -11.19
CA ASN A 279 -1.51 4.56 -12.50
C ASN A 279 -2.61 5.43 -13.16
N THR A 280 -2.98 5.09 -14.39
CA THR A 280 -3.97 5.81 -15.21
C THR A 280 -5.30 6.00 -14.48
N SER A 281 -5.91 7.18 -14.61
CA SER A 281 -7.21 7.50 -13.97
C SER A 281 -8.38 6.68 -14.55
N THR A 282 -9.47 6.53 -13.78
CA THR A 282 -10.74 6.05 -14.33
C THR A 282 -11.50 7.19 -15.03
N SER A 283 -11.43 7.24 -16.36
CA SER A 283 -12.13 8.23 -17.21
C SER A 283 -13.01 7.54 -18.26
N GLU A 284 -13.82 8.30 -19.01
CA GLU A 284 -14.67 7.75 -20.08
C GLU A 284 -13.89 6.96 -21.14
N THR A 285 -12.61 7.25 -21.33
CA THR A 285 -11.77 6.63 -22.36
C THR A 285 -10.75 5.64 -21.80
N ALA A 286 -10.53 5.62 -20.48
CA ALA A 286 -9.62 4.69 -19.86
C ALA A 286 -10.30 3.33 -19.67
N THR A 287 -9.63 2.25 -20.04
CA THR A 287 -10.14 0.87 -19.91
C THR A 287 -9.30 -0.02 -19.01
N LYS A 288 -8.02 0.31 -18.83
CA LYS A 288 -7.08 -0.48 -18.01
C LYS A 288 -7.58 -0.69 -16.59
N CYS A 289 -7.85 0.38 -15.85
CA CYS A 289 -8.39 0.29 -14.49
C CYS A 289 -9.92 0.20 -14.51
N LEU A 290 -10.54 -0.57 -13.61
CA LEU A 290 -11.99 -0.77 -13.44
C LEU A 290 -12.63 0.18 -12.43
N VAL A 291 -11.96 0.43 -11.30
CA VAL A 291 -12.38 1.42 -10.30
C VAL A 291 -11.17 1.99 -9.60
N ASP A 292 -11.32 3.17 -9.02
CA ASP A 292 -10.37 3.68 -8.03
C ASP A 292 -10.32 2.77 -6.80
N LEU A 293 -9.14 2.65 -6.21
CA LEU A 293 -8.93 1.80 -5.06
C LEU A 293 -9.77 2.24 -3.84
N SER A 294 -9.92 3.54 -3.58
CA SER A 294 -10.85 4.05 -2.57
C SER A 294 -12.33 3.77 -2.90
N THR A 295 -12.69 3.66 -4.18
CA THR A 295 -14.04 3.26 -4.60
C THR A 295 -14.25 1.78 -4.30
N MET A 296 -13.26 0.92 -4.57
CA MET A 296 -13.34 -0.50 -4.22
C MET A 296 -13.53 -0.71 -2.70
N GLU A 297 -12.81 0.02 -1.86
CA GLU A 297 -13.03 -0.05 -0.41
C GLU A 297 -14.43 0.40 0.02
N GLN A 298 -14.98 1.45 -0.61
CA GLN A 298 -16.37 1.87 -0.36
C GLN A 298 -17.40 0.84 -0.83
N ILE A 299 -17.14 0.16 -1.94
CA ILE A 299 -17.96 -0.94 -2.43
C ILE A 299 -17.97 -2.08 -1.40
N LEU A 300 -16.80 -2.50 -0.91
CA LEU A 300 -16.70 -3.53 0.11
C LEU A 300 -17.33 -3.09 1.44
N LEU A 301 -17.18 -1.81 1.82
CA LEU A 301 -17.84 -1.25 3.00
C LEU A 301 -19.36 -1.28 2.87
N ASN A 302 -19.90 -1.08 1.66
CA ASN A 302 -21.31 -1.23 1.37
C ASN A 302 -21.77 -2.69 1.43
N VAL A 303 -20.96 -3.64 0.96
CA VAL A 303 -21.25 -5.09 1.11
C VAL A 303 -21.37 -5.46 2.60
N VAL A 304 -20.42 -5.02 3.43
CA VAL A 304 -20.38 -5.43 4.85
C VAL A 304 -21.34 -4.64 5.74
N SER A 305 -21.63 -3.38 5.43
CA SER A 305 -22.31 -2.48 6.37
C SER A 305 -23.27 -1.48 5.76
N GLU A 306 -23.57 -1.59 4.46
CA GLU A 306 -24.36 -0.56 3.75
C GLU A 306 -23.75 0.85 3.87
N GLY A 307 -22.43 0.93 4.05
CA GLY A 307 -21.70 2.19 4.22
C GLY A 307 -21.89 2.87 5.57
N ARG A 308 -22.54 2.20 6.54
CA ARG A 308 -22.83 2.76 7.87
C ARG A 308 -21.64 2.71 8.81
N LEU A 309 -20.69 1.81 8.55
CA LEU A 309 -19.51 1.64 9.40
C LEU A 309 -18.40 2.60 8.98
N LYS A 310 -17.76 3.26 9.93
CA LYS A 310 -16.50 3.96 9.67
C LYS A 310 -15.36 2.96 9.54
N THR A 311 -14.39 3.24 8.68
CA THR A 311 -13.26 2.34 8.42
C THR A 311 -12.49 1.95 9.68
N GLU A 312 -12.37 2.85 10.66
CA GLU A 312 -11.60 2.61 11.89
C GLU A 312 -12.27 1.59 12.82
N HIS A 313 -13.57 1.36 12.67
CA HIS A 313 -14.31 0.39 13.48
C HIS A 313 -14.18 -1.03 12.94
N PHE A 314 -13.69 -1.21 11.70
CA PHE A 314 -13.44 -2.51 11.10
C PHE A 314 -12.05 -3.02 11.52
N LYS A 315 -11.98 -4.15 12.23
CA LYS A 315 -10.76 -4.73 12.81
C LYS A 315 -10.37 -6.03 12.09
N HIS A 316 -9.10 -6.45 12.22
CA HIS A 316 -8.58 -7.63 11.52
C HIS A 316 -9.38 -8.90 11.81
N PHE A 317 -9.78 -9.12 13.07
CA PHE A 317 -10.58 -10.29 13.43
C PHE A 317 -11.97 -10.31 12.77
N HIS A 318 -12.47 -9.17 12.24
CA HIS A 318 -13.70 -9.16 11.43
C HIS A 318 -13.50 -9.76 10.03
N VAL A 319 -12.28 -9.68 9.45
CA VAL A 319 -12.01 -10.05 8.05
C VAL A 319 -12.52 -11.46 7.74
N LYS A 320 -12.21 -12.44 8.60
CA LYS A 320 -12.66 -13.84 8.43
C LYS A 320 -14.18 -14.00 8.32
N HIS A 321 -14.95 -13.13 8.99
CA HIS A 321 -16.41 -13.20 8.98
C HIS A 321 -17.03 -12.56 7.74
N PHE A 322 -16.40 -11.52 7.18
CA PHE A 322 -16.94 -10.77 6.05
C PHE A 322 -16.35 -11.19 4.69
N LEU A 323 -15.19 -11.85 4.68
CA LEU A 323 -14.52 -12.29 3.47
C LEU A 323 -15.39 -13.16 2.54
N PRO A 324 -16.20 -14.12 3.03
CA PRO A 324 -17.07 -14.91 2.15
C PRO A 324 -18.06 -14.06 1.34
N PHE A 325 -18.66 -13.06 1.99
CA PHE A 325 -19.63 -12.16 1.35
C PHE A 325 -18.95 -11.20 0.35
N ALA A 326 -17.77 -10.70 0.72
CA ALA A 326 -16.96 -9.89 -0.19
C ALA A 326 -16.58 -10.68 -1.46
N LYS A 327 -16.14 -11.94 -1.31
CA LYS A 327 -15.80 -12.81 -2.45
C LYS A 327 -17.02 -13.13 -3.33
N ASP A 328 -18.16 -13.50 -2.74
CA ASP A 328 -19.39 -13.77 -3.52
C ASP A 328 -19.85 -12.53 -4.29
N PHE A 329 -19.76 -11.33 -3.69
CA PHE A 329 -20.08 -10.09 -4.38
C PHE A 329 -19.12 -9.79 -5.55
N ILE A 330 -17.80 -9.92 -5.36
CA ILE A 330 -16.83 -9.72 -6.45
C ILE A 330 -17.08 -10.73 -7.58
N ALA A 331 -17.36 -11.99 -7.25
CA ALA A 331 -17.70 -13.00 -8.25
C ALA A 331 -18.98 -12.65 -9.04
N ILE A 332 -20.01 -12.09 -8.39
CA ILE A 332 -21.21 -11.59 -9.08
C ILE A 332 -20.85 -10.52 -10.12
N LEU A 333 -20.01 -9.55 -9.74
CA LEU A 333 -19.61 -8.48 -10.65
C LEU A 333 -18.82 -9.03 -11.84
N GLU A 334 -17.87 -9.92 -11.59
CA GLU A 334 -17.05 -10.53 -12.64
C GLU A 334 -17.89 -11.38 -13.60
N GLN A 335 -18.81 -12.21 -13.09
CA GLN A 335 -19.68 -13.04 -13.91
C GLN A 335 -20.61 -12.22 -14.81
N ASN A 336 -21.14 -11.11 -14.32
CA ASN A 336 -22.13 -10.31 -15.07
C ASN A 336 -21.50 -9.24 -15.95
N PHE A 337 -20.36 -8.66 -15.56
CA PHE A 337 -19.77 -7.50 -16.23
C PHE A 337 -18.36 -7.73 -16.76
N GLY A 338 -17.66 -8.76 -16.29
CA GLY A 338 -16.31 -9.11 -16.74
C GLY A 338 -16.17 -9.18 -18.26
N PRO A 339 -17.08 -9.84 -19.00
CA PRO A 339 -17.04 -9.90 -20.47
C PRO A 339 -17.11 -8.52 -21.15
N ALA A 340 -17.77 -7.53 -20.54
CA ALA A 340 -17.89 -6.18 -21.08
C ALA A 340 -16.71 -5.27 -20.68
N TRP A 341 -15.97 -5.62 -19.63
CA TRP A 341 -14.86 -4.85 -19.10
C TRP A 341 -13.53 -5.17 -19.78
N LEU A 342 -13.48 -5.06 -21.10
CA LEU A 342 -12.25 -5.32 -21.87
C LEU A 342 -11.12 -4.36 -21.44
N GLU A 343 -9.92 -4.89 -21.27
CA GLU A 343 -8.73 -4.08 -20.95
C GLU A 343 -8.34 -3.18 -22.12
N GLU A 344 -8.40 -3.70 -23.34
CA GLU A 344 -8.19 -2.97 -24.58
C GLU A 344 -9.52 -2.85 -25.34
N THR A 345 -9.85 -1.63 -25.79
CA THR A 345 -11.07 -1.41 -26.57
C THR A 345 -10.77 -1.69 -28.05
N PRO A 346 -11.53 -2.58 -28.73
CA PRO A 346 -11.42 -2.77 -30.18
C PRO A 346 -11.60 -1.46 -30.96
N ALA A 347 -10.97 -1.34 -32.12
CA ALA A 347 -10.93 -0.09 -32.90
C ALA A 347 -12.32 0.43 -33.30
N ASP A 348 -13.25 -0.48 -33.55
CA ASP A 348 -14.64 -0.28 -33.95
C ASP A 348 -15.63 -0.23 -32.77
N SER A 349 -15.14 -0.33 -31.54
CA SER A 349 -15.96 -0.29 -30.32
C SER A 349 -15.73 0.98 -29.50
N ASP A 350 -16.64 1.23 -28.57
CA ASP A 350 -16.50 2.28 -27.57
C ASP A 350 -16.02 1.68 -26.24
N PRO A 351 -15.20 2.40 -25.45
CA PRO A 351 -14.82 1.97 -24.11
C PRO A 351 -16.05 1.68 -23.24
N PHE A 352 -15.97 0.66 -22.38
CA PHE A 352 -17.13 0.21 -21.60
C PHE A 352 -17.75 1.33 -20.75
N ARG A 353 -16.97 2.29 -20.22
CA ARG A 353 -17.50 3.44 -19.45
C ARG A 353 -18.29 4.44 -20.29
N LYS A 354 -18.03 4.47 -21.60
CA LYS A 354 -18.79 5.24 -22.57
C LYS A 354 -20.12 4.58 -22.90
N LEU A 355 -20.24 3.27 -22.69
CA LEU A 355 -21.43 2.49 -23.01
C LEU A 355 -22.30 2.18 -21.79
N TYR A 356 -21.69 1.79 -20.67
CA TYR A 356 -22.41 1.12 -19.59
C TYR A 356 -22.40 1.90 -18.27
N VAL A 357 -23.53 1.85 -17.57
CA VAL A 357 -23.71 2.39 -16.22
C VAL A 357 -22.88 1.64 -15.18
N HIS A 358 -22.75 0.32 -15.32
CA HIS A 358 -21.93 -0.51 -14.42
C HIS A 358 -20.42 -0.19 -14.52
N GLY A 359 -19.99 0.63 -15.48
CA GLY A 359 -18.63 1.16 -15.54
C GLY A 359 -18.34 2.30 -14.57
N TRP A 360 -19.36 2.77 -13.83
CA TRP A 360 -19.27 3.93 -12.94
C TRP A 360 -19.45 3.58 -11.45
N PRO A 361 -18.77 4.31 -10.54
CA PRO A 361 -18.78 4.01 -9.11
C PRO A 361 -20.17 3.93 -8.47
N PHE A 362 -21.10 4.79 -8.87
CA PHE A 362 -22.42 4.85 -8.22
C PHE A 362 -23.22 3.55 -8.40
N ALA A 363 -23.13 2.93 -9.58
CA ALA A 363 -23.83 1.69 -9.90
C ALA A 363 -23.26 0.51 -9.11
N LEU A 364 -21.93 0.39 -9.05
CA LEU A 364 -21.26 -0.67 -8.29
C LEU A 364 -21.52 -0.55 -6.79
N LYS A 365 -21.53 0.67 -6.25
CA LYS A 365 -21.90 0.93 -4.85
C LYS A 365 -23.36 0.60 -4.57
N ALA A 366 -24.27 0.89 -5.50
CA ALA A 366 -25.68 0.57 -5.40
C ALA A 366 -25.91 -0.95 -5.42
N LEU A 367 -25.21 -1.68 -6.28
CA LEU A 367 -25.22 -3.13 -6.31
C LEU A 367 -24.71 -3.73 -4.99
N ALA A 368 -23.64 -3.18 -4.41
CA ALA A 368 -23.13 -3.60 -3.11
C ALA A 368 -24.16 -3.41 -1.98
N ILE A 369 -24.91 -2.30 -2.00
CA ILE A 369 -26.03 -2.06 -1.06
C ILE A 369 -27.16 -3.07 -1.28
N ALA A 370 -27.56 -3.32 -2.53
CA ALA A 370 -28.58 -4.31 -2.84
C ALA A 370 -28.16 -5.72 -2.39
N TYR A 371 -26.88 -6.06 -2.56
CA TYR A 371 -26.29 -7.31 -2.09
C TYR A 371 -26.29 -7.41 -0.56
N HIS A 372 -25.92 -6.35 0.16
CA HIS A 372 -26.00 -6.32 1.62
C HIS A 372 -27.43 -6.62 2.11
N ARG A 373 -28.43 -6.00 1.48
CA ARG A 373 -29.84 -6.18 1.83
C ARG A 373 -30.37 -7.57 1.51
N SER A 374 -29.84 -8.25 0.49
CA SER A 374 -30.21 -9.63 0.15
C SER A 374 -29.54 -10.69 1.05
N ARG A 375 -28.61 -10.26 1.90
CA ARG A 375 -27.88 -11.08 2.90
C ARG A 375 -28.05 -10.53 4.32
N ILE A 376 -29.06 -9.70 4.55
CA ILE A 376 -29.20 -8.97 5.83
C ILE A 376 -29.40 -9.91 7.03
N ASP A 377 -29.94 -11.10 6.80
CA ASP A 377 -30.09 -12.18 7.77
C ASP A 377 -28.74 -12.76 8.23
N GLU A 378 -27.76 -12.83 7.33
CA GLU A 378 -26.43 -13.38 7.63
C GLU A 378 -25.42 -12.29 8.04
N ILE A 379 -25.38 -11.18 7.32
CA ILE A 379 -24.44 -10.06 7.51
C ILE A 379 -24.89 -9.16 8.66
N GLY A 380 -26.20 -8.99 8.84
CA GLY A 380 -26.78 -8.07 9.81
C GLY A 380 -26.34 -8.30 11.26
N PRO A 381 -26.37 -9.53 11.78
CA PRO A 381 -25.84 -9.85 13.11
C PRO A 381 -24.35 -9.52 13.25
N LEU A 382 -23.56 -9.78 12.21
CA LEU A 382 -22.11 -9.55 12.20
C LEU A 382 -21.82 -8.05 12.30
N VAL A 383 -22.41 -7.24 11.43
CA VAL A 383 -22.16 -5.79 11.42
C VAL A 383 -22.70 -5.13 12.69
N SER A 384 -23.84 -5.58 13.21
CA SER A 384 -24.45 -5.02 14.42
C SER A 384 -23.70 -5.36 15.69
N ALA A 385 -22.88 -6.41 15.69
CA ALA A 385 -21.97 -6.74 16.78
C ALA A 385 -20.70 -5.88 16.79
N ILE A 386 -20.38 -5.18 15.69
CA ILE A 386 -19.19 -4.33 15.62
C ILE A 386 -19.32 -3.18 16.63
N GLY A 387 -18.32 -3.07 17.51
CA GLY A 387 -18.32 -2.09 18.59
C GLY A 387 -18.94 -2.58 19.89
N ALA A 388 -19.28 -3.87 20.00
CA ALA A 388 -19.61 -4.51 21.27
C ALA A 388 -18.53 -4.25 22.32
N LYS A 389 -18.95 -3.93 23.54
CA LYS A 389 -18.08 -3.65 24.68
C LYS A 389 -18.48 -4.53 25.85
N ASP A 390 -17.50 -5.17 26.46
CA ASP A 390 -17.64 -5.95 27.69
C ASP A 390 -16.33 -5.80 28.46
N ALA A 391 -16.40 -5.29 29.69
CA ALA A 391 -15.22 -4.99 30.50
C ALA A 391 -14.46 -6.25 30.94
N GLY A 392 -15.11 -7.42 30.93
CA GLY A 392 -14.51 -8.69 31.30
C GLY A 392 -13.96 -9.50 30.13
N LYS A 393 -14.02 -8.98 28.90
CA LYS A 393 -13.62 -9.71 27.68
C LYS A 393 -12.72 -8.87 26.79
N THR A 394 -11.92 -9.55 25.97
CA THR A 394 -11.26 -8.90 24.83
C THR A 394 -12.31 -8.38 23.83
N VAL A 395 -11.91 -7.45 22.97
CA VAL A 395 -12.80 -6.88 21.95
C VAL A 395 -13.34 -7.98 21.00
N GLU A 396 -12.51 -8.96 20.65
CA GLU A 396 -12.92 -10.08 19.79
C GLU A 396 -13.91 -11.02 20.51
N GLU A 397 -13.69 -11.34 21.78
CA GLU A 397 -14.62 -12.17 22.57
C GLU A 397 -15.96 -11.48 22.80
N ALA A 398 -15.95 -10.17 23.07
CA ALA A 398 -17.16 -9.36 23.19
C ALA A 398 -17.94 -9.34 21.87
N TYR A 399 -17.24 -9.14 20.74
CA TYR A 399 -17.82 -9.23 19.40
C TYR A 399 -18.45 -10.62 19.14
N ASN A 400 -17.71 -11.71 19.35
CA ASN A 400 -18.20 -13.06 19.10
C ASN A 400 -19.40 -13.42 19.99
N SER A 401 -19.38 -13.01 21.25
CA SER A 401 -20.52 -13.17 22.17
C SER A 401 -21.76 -12.45 21.63
N GLN A 402 -21.59 -11.20 21.20
CA GLN A 402 -22.68 -10.37 20.66
C GLN A 402 -23.21 -10.94 19.34
N VAL A 403 -22.33 -11.44 18.45
CA VAL A 403 -22.72 -12.10 17.20
C VAL A 403 -23.63 -13.29 17.49
N ASN A 404 -23.26 -14.16 18.44
CA ASN A 404 -24.06 -15.34 18.78
C ASN A 404 -25.43 -14.95 19.33
N SER A 405 -25.47 -13.94 20.22
CA SER A 405 -26.73 -13.40 20.76
C SER A 405 -27.62 -12.79 19.67
N LEU A 406 -27.04 -12.06 18.72
CA LEU A 406 -27.77 -11.42 17.64
C LEU A 406 -28.27 -12.45 16.62
N LYS A 407 -27.46 -13.45 16.25
CA LYS A 407 -27.89 -14.52 15.33
C LYS A 407 -29.11 -15.28 15.85
N ALA A 408 -29.20 -15.51 17.16
CA ALA A 408 -30.33 -16.19 17.77
C ALA A 408 -31.63 -15.35 17.74
N ASN A 409 -31.51 -14.02 17.72
CA ASN A 409 -32.64 -13.09 17.85
C ASN A 409 -32.82 -12.17 16.63
N TRP A 410 -32.17 -12.48 15.50
CA TRP A 410 -32.20 -11.62 14.33
C TRP A 410 -33.51 -11.78 13.57
N ASP A 411 -34.23 -10.66 13.39
CA ASP A 411 -35.59 -10.64 12.84
C ASP A 411 -35.67 -10.06 11.42
N LYS A 412 -34.64 -9.34 10.98
CA LYS A 412 -34.61 -8.71 9.65
C LYS A 412 -34.42 -9.75 8.56
N LYS A 413 -35.36 -9.76 7.61
CA LYS A 413 -35.34 -10.65 6.45
C LYS A 413 -34.81 -9.94 5.20
N PRO A 414 -34.17 -10.68 4.27
CA PRO A 414 -33.79 -10.15 2.97
C PRO A 414 -34.97 -9.55 2.22
N THR A 415 -34.76 -8.38 1.61
CA THR A 415 -35.79 -7.77 0.74
C THR A 415 -35.94 -8.51 -0.60
N LEU A 416 -34.90 -9.24 -0.99
CA LEU A 416 -34.81 -10.08 -2.18
C LEU A 416 -33.74 -11.15 -1.96
N SER A 417 -33.86 -12.32 -2.58
CA SER A 417 -32.85 -13.38 -2.45
C SER A 417 -31.61 -13.10 -3.30
N VAL A 418 -30.43 -13.63 -2.96
CA VAL A 418 -29.23 -13.43 -3.82
C VAL A 418 -29.37 -14.06 -5.20
N SER A 419 -30.08 -15.19 -5.32
CA SER A 419 -30.39 -15.77 -6.64
C SER A 419 -31.23 -14.81 -7.48
N GLU A 420 -32.23 -14.19 -6.87
CA GLU A 420 -33.06 -13.18 -7.54
C GLU A 420 -32.25 -11.92 -7.87
N LEU A 421 -31.34 -11.47 -6.99
CA LEU A 421 -30.44 -10.36 -7.30
C LEU A 421 -29.61 -10.65 -8.54
N LYS A 422 -28.99 -11.84 -8.60
CA LYS A 422 -28.17 -12.31 -9.73
C LYS A 422 -29.00 -12.32 -11.02
N ASP A 423 -30.22 -12.85 -10.97
CA ASP A 423 -31.14 -12.86 -12.11
C ASP A 423 -31.55 -11.46 -12.58
N ARG A 424 -31.84 -10.54 -11.64
CA ARG A 424 -32.15 -9.15 -11.98
C ARG A 424 -30.96 -8.45 -12.64
N ILE A 425 -29.75 -8.61 -12.09
CA ILE A 425 -28.53 -7.99 -12.62
C ILE A 425 -28.28 -8.40 -14.08
N SER A 426 -28.49 -9.68 -14.40
CA SER A 426 -28.25 -10.20 -15.76
C SER A 426 -29.30 -9.75 -16.78
N LYS A 427 -30.51 -9.40 -16.33
CA LYS A 427 -31.62 -8.96 -17.21
C LYS A 427 -31.69 -7.44 -17.42
N ILE A 428 -31.14 -6.66 -16.51
CA ILE A 428 -31.11 -5.19 -16.62
C ILE A 428 -30.32 -4.79 -17.88
N ASP A 429 -30.88 -3.89 -18.69
CA ASP A 429 -30.13 -3.26 -19.77
C ASP A 429 -29.29 -2.13 -19.17
N TRP A 430 -27.98 -2.36 -19.09
CA TRP A 430 -27.03 -1.45 -18.45
C TRP A 430 -26.51 -0.33 -19.35
N LEU A 431 -27.00 -0.19 -20.58
CA LEU A 431 -26.55 0.86 -21.49
C LEU A 431 -26.93 2.25 -20.96
N ARG A 432 -25.94 3.11 -20.78
CA ARG A 432 -26.09 4.39 -20.07
C ARG A 432 -26.98 5.41 -20.75
N TYR A 433 -27.29 5.21 -22.03
CA TYR A 433 -28.14 6.10 -22.81
C TYR A 433 -29.61 5.64 -22.89
N ARG A 434 -29.97 4.56 -22.19
CA ARG A 434 -31.37 4.15 -22.09
C ARG A 434 -32.19 5.14 -21.27
N ALA A 435 -33.47 5.26 -21.62
CA ALA A 435 -34.38 6.21 -21.00
C ALA A 435 -34.49 6.03 -19.48
N HIS A 436 -34.50 4.78 -18.98
CA HIS A 436 -34.56 4.51 -17.54
C HIS A 436 -33.32 5.00 -16.81
N TRP A 437 -32.12 4.82 -17.37
CA TRP A 437 -30.90 5.31 -16.74
C TRP A 437 -30.81 6.82 -16.76
N ILE A 438 -31.14 7.47 -17.88
CA ILE A 438 -31.17 8.94 -17.96
C ILE A 438 -32.21 9.52 -16.99
N THR A 439 -33.35 8.86 -16.80
CA THR A 439 -34.36 9.27 -15.82
C THR A 439 -33.81 9.24 -14.39
N ILE A 440 -33.01 8.22 -14.05
CA ILE A 440 -32.44 8.06 -12.70
C ILE A 440 -31.24 8.99 -12.48
N THR A 441 -30.34 9.10 -13.45
CA THR A 441 -29.06 9.79 -13.29
C THR A 441 -29.05 11.22 -13.83
N GLY A 442 -30.08 11.61 -14.58
CA GLY A 442 -30.07 12.82 -15.40
C GLY A 442 -29.16 12.71 -16.63
N TYR A 443 -29.13 13.77 -17.43
CA TYR A 443 -28.26 13.91 -18.61
C TYR A 443 -27.29 15.09 -18.48
N LYS A 444 -26.13 14.99 -19.15
CA LYS A 444 -25.20 16.12 -19.29
C LYS A 444 -25.81 17.15 -20.24
N GLN A 445 -25.74 18.43 -19.88
CA GLN A 445 -26.20 19.52 -20.76
C GLN A 445 -25.07 20.03 -21.65
N ASP A 446 -25.42 20.52 -22.84
CA ASP A 446 -24.54 21.30 -23.70
C ASP A 446 -24.57 22.79 -23.32
N LYS A 447 -23.87 23.64 -24.10
CA LYS A 447 -23.83 25.10 -23.86
C LYS A 447 -25.21 25.77 -23.98
N ASN A 448 -26.18 25.12 -24.61
CA ASN A 448 -27.52 25.62 -24.85
C ASN A 448 -28.55 25.03 -23.88
N GLY A 449 -28.11 24.25 -22.88
CA GLY A 449 -28.98 23.60 -21.90
C GLY A 449 -29.68 22.31 -22.40
N GLN A 450 -29.37 21.87 -23.62
CA GLN A 450 -29.96 20.66 -24.23
C GLN A 450 -29.18 19.40 -23.84
N PRO A 451 -29.78 18.20 -23.93
CA PRO A 451 -29.07 16.95 -23.72
C PRO A 451 -27.86 16.84 -24.65
N ARG A 452 -26.66 16.76 -24.06
CA ARG A 452 -25.42 16.56 -24.79
C ARG A 452 -25.46 15.17 -25.44
N ARG A 453 -25.46 15.15 -26.79
CA ARG A 453 -25.44 13.93 -27.58
C ARG A 453 -24.01 13.55 -27.99
N ILE A 454 -23.77 12.24 -28.12
CA ILE A 454 -22.51 11.67 -28.61
C ILE A 454 -22.79 10.62 -29.67
N LYS A 455 -21.89 10.51 -30.66
CA LYS A 455 -21.89 9.41 -31.61
C LYS A 455 -21.13 8.22 -31.04
N LEU A 456 -21.77 7.06 -31.06
CA LEU A 456 -21.15 5.79 -30.67
C LEU A 456 -20.61 5.07 -31.91
N LYS A 457 -19.38 4.56 -31.81
CA LYS A 457 -18.77 3.71 -32.82
C LYS A 457 -19.45 2.34 -32.88
N SER A 458 -19.79 1.80 -31.71
CA SER A 458 -20.40 0.45 -31.58
C SER A 458 -21.73 0.31 -32.31
N THR A 459 -22.41 1.43 -32.61
CA THR A 459 -23.69 1.47 -33.31
C THR A 459 -23.59 2.12 -34.70
N LYS A 460 -22.39 2.21 -35.29
CA LYS A 460 -22.14 2.87 -36.59
C LYS A 460 -22.57 4.35 -36.61
N GLY A 461 -22.41 5.05 -35.49
CA GLY A 461 -22.55 6.50 -35.42
C GLY A 461 -23.91 7.01 -34.92
N VAL A 462 -24.76 6.16 -34.31
CA VAL A 462 -26.02 6.61 -33.69
C VAL A 462 -25.73 7.64 -32.60
N GLU A 463 -26.48 8.74 -32.63
CA GLU A 463 -26.40 9.78 -31.61
C GLU A 463 -27.27 9.45 -30.40
N VAL A 464 -26.61 9.38 -29.25
CA VAL A 464 -27.27 9.06 -27.97
C VAL A 464 -27.00 10.14 -26.94
N ALA A 465 -27.96 10.38 -26.04
CA ALA A 465 -27.77 11.29 -24.94
C ALA A 465 -26.76 10.75 -23.91
N MET A 466 -25.97 11.65 -23.30
CA MET A 466 -25.04 11.28 -22.24
C MET A 466 -25.69 11.35 -20.86
N ALA A 467 -25.88 10.21 -20.20
CA ALA A 467 -26.19 10.18 -18.77
C ALA A 467 -25.12 10.88 -17.92
N GLN A 468 -25.53 11.46 -16.79
CA GLN A 468 -24.59 11.92 -15.78
C GLN A 468 -24.05 10.73 -14.98
N ALA A 469 -22.80 10.82 -14.54
CA ALA A 469 -22.17 9.82 -13.67
C ALA A 469 -22.00 10.35 -12.24
N GLN A 470 -23.08 10.91 -11.67
CA GLN A 470 -23.04 11.53 -10.35
C GLN A 470 -22.87 10.46 -9.25
N ASN A 471 -21.74 10.49 -8.56
CA ASN A 471 -21.41 9.57 -7.46
C ASN A 471 -21.89 10.11 -6.10
N THR A 472 -23.19 10.40 -5.98
CA THR A 472 -23.80 10.95 -4.76
C THR A 472 -24.56 9.86 -3.98
N ALA A 473 -24.66 10.01 -2.66
CA ALA A 473 -25.40 9.06 -1.82
C ALA A 473 -26.88 8.93 -2.26
N SER A 474 -27.49 10.02 -2.71
CA SER A 474 -28.86 10.03 -3.22
C SER A 474 -29.02 9.14 -4.47
N VAL A 475 -28.16 9.31 -5.48
CA VAL A 475 -28.22 8.51 -6.72
C VAL A 475 -27.93 7.04 -6.42
N ILE A 476 -26.92 6.77 -5.60
CA ILE A 476 -26.58 5.40 -5.17
C ILE A 476 -27.79 4.73 -4.49
N GLY A 477 -28.44 5.42 -3.56
CA GLY A 477 -29.62 4.93 -2.86
C GLY A 477 -30.82 4.71 -3.79
N LEU A 478 -31.08 5.63 -4.72
CA LEU A 478 -32.13 5.49 -5.73
C LEU A 478 -31.93 4.26 -6.60
N VAL A 479 -30.72 4.04 -7.12
CA VAL A 479 -30.39 2.87 -7.93
C VAL A 479 -30.55 1.58 -7.12
N ALA A 480 -30.03 1.54 -5.89
CA ALA A 480 -30.12 0.35 -5.03
C ALA A 480 -31.58 0.01 -4.71
N ASN A 481 -32.39 1.02 -4.39
CA ASN A 481 -33.82 0.86 -4.13
C ASN A 481 -34.57 0.40 -5.39
N LYS A 482 -34.26 0.96 -6.57
CA LYS A 482 -34.91 0.57 -7.83
C LYS A 482 -34.63 -0.89 -8.18
N ILE A 483 -33.36 -1.32 -8.08
CA ILE A 483 -32.96 -2.72 -8.30
C ILE A 483 -33.69 -3.67 -7.35
N ALA A 484 -33.89 -3.26 -6.10
CA ALA A 484 -34.60 -4.05 -5.10
C ALA A 484 -36.13 -3.96 -5.17
N SER A 485 -36.69 -3.00 -5.90
CA SER A 485 -38.14 -2.76 -5.96
C SER A 485 -38.89 -3.80 -6.79
N GLN A 486 -40.22 -3.82 -6.70
CA GLN A 486 -41.09 -4.61 -7.59
C GLN A 486 -41.06 -4.09 -9.04
N THR A 487 -40.76 -2.81 -9.23
CA THR A 487 -40.69 -2.15 -10.56
C THR A 487 -39.30 -2.23 -11.19
N TRP A 488 -38.44 -3.15 -10.77
CA TRP A 488 -37.08 -3.28 -11.29
C TRP A 488 -37.07 -3.59 -12.79
N SER A 489 -38.12 -4.23 -13.31
CA SER A 489 -38.29 -4.56 -14.73
C SER A 489 -38.29 -3.33 -15.64
N ASP A 490 -38.59 -2.14 -15.13
CA ASP A 490 -38.47 -0.90 -15.92
C ASP A 490 -37.02 -0.67 -16.38
N LEU A 491 -36.04 -1.26 -15.70
CA LEU A 491 -34.63 -1.21 -16.06
C LEU A 491 -34.24 -2.18 -17.20
N THR A 492 -35.18 -3.00 -17.69
CA THR A 492 -34.96 -3.91 -18.83
C THR A 492 -35.43 -3.31 -20.16
N SER A 493 -35.97 -2.08 -20.15
CA SER A 493 -36.37 -1.41 -21.39
C SER A 493 -35.17 -1.16 -22.30
N THR A 494 -35.39 -1.35 -23.59
CA THR A 494 -34.41 -1.04 -24.64
C THR A 494 -34.64 0.32 -25.29
N ASP A 495 -35.50 1.16 -24.70
CA ASP A 495 -35.81 2.48 -25.24
C ASP A 495 -34.64 3.46 -25.01
N ASN A 496 -34.25 4.15 -26.08
CA ASN A 496 -33.25 5.21 -26.03
C ASN A 496 -33.89 6.55 -25.69
N PHE A 497 -33.11 7.43 -25.06
CA PHE A 497 -33.41 8.85 -24.85
C PHE A 497 -32.59 9.70 -25.84
#